data_AF-A0AAX2TKZ0-F1
#
_entry.id   AF-A0AAX2TKZ0-F1
#
_cell.length_a   1.000
_cell.length_b   1.000
_cell.length_c   1.000
_cell.angle_alpha   90.00
_cell.angle_beta   90.00
_cell.angle_gamma   90.00
#
_symmetry.space_group_name_H-M   'P 1'
#
loop_
_entity.id
_entity.type
_entity.pdbx_description
1 polymer ?
#
loop_
_entity_poly.entity_id
_entity_poly.type
_entity_poly.pdbx_seq_one_letter_code
_entity_poly.pdbx_strand_id
1 'polypeptide(L)'
;GQAQTVAAATADYRPTDPQVAWHLARFIEEVRSIPADPIIVRQNWLRAYEWTTDRGASALNDYARTNDPFVKVGKQQIAVEVSSVIRASADSFRVAWTEKRYENGQLAGTERWTAILTIVIQPPRDADR
;
A
#
# COMPACT_ATOMS: atom_id res chain seq x y z
N GLY A 1 -24.69 24.36 31.07
CA GLY A 1 -24.08 23.46 30.09
C GLY A 1 -22.75 23.01 30.63
N GLN A 2 -22.58 21.72 30.88
CA GLN A 2 -21.28 21.19 31.30
C GLN A 2 -20.38 21.09 30.06
N ALA A 3 -19.29 21.86 30.08
CA ALA A 3 -18.21 21.70 29.15
C ALA A 3 -17.53 20.35 29.41
N GLN A 4 -17.70 19.42 28.47
CA GLN A 4 -16.99 18.16 28.49
C GLN A 4 -15.55 18.45 28.07
N THR A 5 -14.64 18.44 29.04
CA THR A 5 -13.20 18.53 28.79
C THR A 5 -12.77 17.32 27.96
N VAL A 6 -12.43 17.55 26.70
CA VAL A 6 -11.81 16.55 25.83
C VAL A 6 -10.45 16.22 26.45
N ALA A 7 -10.36 15.07 27.13
CA ALA A 7 -9.08 14.55 27.62
C ALA A 7 -8.16 14.26 26.41
N ALA A 8 -6.89 14.60 26.55
CA ALA A 8 -5.88 14.47 25.50
C ALA A 8 -5.93 13.09 24.79
N ALA A 9 -6.35 13.09 23.53
CA ALA A 9 -6.65 11.88 22.76
C ALA A 9 -5.39 11.23 22.10
N THR A 10 -4.24 11.24 22.77
CA THR A 10 -2.96 10.92 22.09
C THR A 10 -2.07 9.87 22.75
N ALA A 11 -2.39 9.33 23.94
CA ALA A 11 -1.46 8.44 24.63
C ALA A 11 -1.48 6.96 24.15
N ASP A 12 -2.61 6.45 23.62
CA ASP A 12 -2.77 5.01 23.36
C ASP A 12 -3.44 4.68 22.00
N TYR A 13 -3.22 5.48 20.95
CA TYR A 13 -3.76 5.12 19.64
C TYR A 13 -3.08 3.85 19.09
N ARG A 14 -3.84 2.75 19.06
CA ARG A 14 -3.47 1.51 18.37
C ARG A 14 -4.48 1.27 17.25
N PRO A 15 -4.09 1.40 15.96
CA PRO A 15 -4.98 1.08 14.86
C PRO A 15 -5.40 -0.38 14.95
N THR A 16 -6.67 -0.63 14.69
CA THR A 16 -7.23 -1.98 14.66
C THR A 16 -6.75 -2.75 13.43
N ASP A 17 -6.76 -4.07 13.49
CA ASP A 17 -6.36 -4.92 12.36
C ASP A 17 -7.09 -4.58 11.06
N PRO A 18 -8.42 -4.32 11.04
CA PRO A 18 -9.10 -3.88 9.82
C PRO A 18 -8.58 -2.55 9.26
N GLN A 19 -8.22 -1.59 10.12
CA GLN A 19 -7.65 -0.31 9.67
C GLN A 19 -6.27 -0.53 9.04
N VAL A 20 -5.41 -1.29 9.71
CA VAL A 20 -4.10 -1.65 9.15
C VAL A 20 -4.25 -2.42 7.85
N ALA A 21 -5.15 -3.40 7.82
CA ALA A 21 -5.42 -4.23 6.65
C ALA A 21 -5.83 -3.39 5.43
N TRP A 22 -6.67 -2.38 5.63
CA TRP A 22 -7.05 -1.45 4.57
C TRP A 22 -5.85 -0.69 3.99
N HIS A 23 -5.00 -0.13 4.86
CA HIS A 23 -3.79 0.58 4.40
C HIS A 23 -2.81 -0.35 3.66
N LEU A 24 -2.63 -1.58 4.14
CA LEU A 24 -1.74 -2.54 3.50
C LEU A 24 -2.27 -3.05 2.15
N ALA A 25 -3.59 -3.27 2.03
CA ALA A 25 -4.21 -3.61 0.75
C ALA A 25 -3.97 -2.49 -0.27
N ARG A 26 -4.23 -1.24 0.14
CA ARG A 26 -4.02 -0.06 -0.70
C ARG A 26 -2.56 0.14 -1.09
N PHE A 27 -1.62 -0.07 -0.16
CA PHE A 27 -0.19 -0.01 -0.44
C PHE A 27 0.21 -1.02 -1.53
N ILE A 28 -0.28 -2.25 -1.45
CA ILE A 28 -0.06 -3.27 -2.49
C ILE A 28 -0.66 -2.85 -3.83
N GLU A 29 -1.89 -2.35 -3.84
CA GLU A 29 -2.53 -1.84 -5.07
C GLU A 29 -1.72 -0.70 -5.70
N GLU A 30 -1.24 0.25 -4.90
CA GLU A 30 -0.47 1.40 -5.37
C GLU A 30 0.88 0.98 -5.98
N VAL A 31 1.61 0.07 -5.33
CA VAL A 31 2.94 -0.35 -5.80
C VAL A 31 2.88 -1.35 -6.96
N ARG A 32 1.86 -2.22 -6.98
CA ARG A 32 1.80 -3.36 -7.91
C ARG A 32 0.93 -3.09 -9.15
N SER A 33 0.06 -2.08 -9.12
CA SER A 33 -0.78 -1.75 -10.27
C SER A 33 -0.01 -0.93 -11.31
N ILE A 34 -0.30 -1.19 -12.58
CA ILE A 34 0.16 -0.36 -13.70
C ILE A 34 -1.07 0.07 -14.51
N PRO A 35 -1.64 1.24 -14.19
CA PRO A 35 -2.69 1.87 -15.00
C PRO A 35 -2.19 2.27 -16.40
N ALA A 36 -3.12 2.49 -17.32
CA ALA A 36 -2.80 3.03 -18.64
C ALA A 36 -2.24 4.47 -18.59
N ASP A 37 -2.59 5.24 -17.57
CA ASP A 37 -2.18 6.64 -17.41
C ASP A 37 -0.91 6.76 -16.53
N PRO A 38 0.21 7.29 -17.05
CA PRO A 38 1.44 7.51 -16.28
C PRO A 38 1.29 8.49 -15.11
N ILE A 39 0.31 9.40 -15.16
CA ILE A 39 0.02 10.31 -14.04
C ILE A 39 -0.46 9.52 -12.84
N ILE A 40 -1.34 8.55 -13.05
CA ILE A 40 -1.86 7.69 -11.97
C ILE A 40 -0.75 6.78 -11.43
N VAL A 41 0.12 6.23 -12.29
CA VAL A 41 1.30 5.46 -11.84
C VAL A 41 2.15 6.32 -10.89
N ARG A 42 2.48 7.55 -11.28
CA ARG A 42 3.27 8.44 -10.43
C ARG A 42 2.56 8.74 -9.10
N GLN A 43 1.27 9.04 -9.14
CA GLN A 43 0.49 9.33 -7.93
C GLN A 43 0.44 8.13 -6.99
N ASN A 44 0.27 6.92 -7.52
CA ASN A 44 0.29 5.69 -6.74
C ASN A 44 1.63 5.54 -6.01
N TRP A 45 2.74 5.73 -6.72
CA TRP A 45 4.07 5.62 -6.11
C TRP A 45 4.32 6.69 -5.05
N LEU A 46 3.91 7.94 -5.30
CA LEU A 46 4.01 9.01 -4.29
C LEU A 46 3.20 8.67 -3.03
N ARG A 47 1.96 8.20 -3.18
CA ARG A 47 1.13 7.73 -2.06
C ARG A 47 1.78 6.56 -1.32
N ALA A 48 2.35 5.60 -2.04
CA ALA A 48 3.06 4.48 -1.42
C ALA A 48 4.23 4.98 -0.56
N TYR A 49 5.02 5.95 -1.04
CA TYR A 49 6.13 6.52 -0.27
C TYR A 49 5.68 7.20 1.04
N GLU A 50 4.51 7.84 1.06
CA GLU A 50 3.95 8.46 2.29
C GLU A 50 3.76 7.43 3.42
N TRP A 51 3.57 6.16 3.10
CA TRP A 51 3.40 5.07 4.07
C TRP A 51 4.70 4.34 4.43
N THR A 52 5.84 4.73 3.86
CA THR A 52 7.12 4.04 4.07
C THR A 52 8.01 4.74 5.10
N THR A 53 8.72 3.95 5.89
CA THR A 53 9.92 4.41 6.61
C THR A 53 11.09 4.56 5.63
N ASP A 54 12.20 5.16 6.05
CA ASP A 54 13.43 5.25 5.22
C ASP A 54 13.90 3.87 4.72
N ARG A 55 13.79 2.83 5.57
CA ARG A 55 14.09 1.45 5.19
C ARG A 55 13.07 0.92 4.17
N GLY A 56 11.78 1.22 4.36
CA GLY A 56 10.72 0.84 3.43
C GLY A 56 10.88 1.52 2.06
N ALA A 57 11.21 2.81 2.04
CA ALA A 57 11.47 3.56 0.82
C ALA A 57 12.68 3.00 0.06
N SER A 58 13.73 2.60 0.78
CA SER A 58 14.89 1.93 0.19
C SER A 58 14.51 0.60 -0.48
N ALA A 59 13.73 -0.25 0.20
CA ALA A 59 13.25 -1.50 -0.37
C ALA A 59 12.32 -1.28 -1.59
N LEU A 60 11.48 -0.26 -1.54
CA LEU A 60 10.60 0.11 -2.65
C LEU A 60 11.39 0.62 -3.87
N ASN A 61 12.45 1.41 -3.64
CA ASN A 61 13.37 1.83 -4.69
C ASN A 61 14.09 0.64 -5.36
N ASP A 62 14.56 -0.33 -4.58
CA ASP A 62 15.22 -1.52 -5.12
C ASP A 62 14.25 -2.39 -5.94
N TYR A 63 13.01 -2.50 -5.50
CA TYR A 63 11.94 -3.11 -6.29
C TYR A 63 11.73 -2.35 -7.62
N ALA A 64 11.61 -1.02 -7.58
CA ALA A 64 11.40 -0.17 -8.77
C ALA A 64 12.52 -0.32 -9.81
N ARG A 65 13.78 -0.42 -9.37
CA ARG A 65 14.94 -0.59 -10.27
C ARG A 65 14.85 -1.86 -11.12
N THR A 66 14.26 -2.92 -10.57
CA THR A 66 14.12 -4.21 -11.26
C THR A 66 12.75 -4.40 -11.91
N ASN A 67 11.75 -3.63 -11.47
CA ASN A 67 10.35 -3.73 -11.89
C ASN A 67 9.78 -2.37 -12.28
N ASP A 68 10.52 -1.58 -13.07
CA ASP A 68 10.13 -0.21 -13.40
C ASP A 68 8.71 -0.18 -14.03
N PRO A 69 7.73 0.46 -13.37
CA PRO A 69 6.37 0.54 -13.90
C PRO A 69 6.29 1.50 -15.10
N PHE A 70 7.15 2.53 -15.18
CA PHE A 70 7.08 3.56 -16.20
C PHE A 70 7.51 3.06 -17.58
N VAL A 71 8.43 2.08 -17.66
CA VAL A 71 8.80 1.45 -18.94
C VAL A 71 7.70 0.52 -19.49
N LYS A 72 6.74 0.15 -18.63
CA LYS A 72 5.61 -0.75 -18.92
C LYS A 72 4.35 0.01 -19.31
N VAL A 73 4.19 1.27 -18.89
CA VAL A 73 3.05 2.12 -19.27
C VAL A 73 2.89 2.19 -20.79
N GLY A 74 1.66 2.07 -21.25
CA GLY A 74 1.31 2.06 -22.68
C GLY A 74 1.60 0.74 -23.40
N LYS A 75 2.32 -0.20 -22.78
CA LYS A 75 2.59 -1.55 -23.33
C LYS A 75 1.76 -2.62 -22.65
N GLN A 76 1.66 -2.55 -21.33
CA GLN A 76 0.88 -3.47 -20.51
C GLN A 76 0.18 -2.72 -19.39
N GLN A 77 -0.93 -3.27 -18.93
CA GLN A 77 -1.63 -2.81 -17.73
C GLN A 77 -1.67 -3.96 -16.73
N ILE A 78 -1.53 -3.64 -15.44
CA ILE A 78 -1.63 -4.61 -14.36
C ILE A 78 -2.72 -4.14 -13.41
N ALA A 79 -3.78 -4.95 -13.30
CA ALA A 79 -4.84 -4.76 -12.31
C ALA A 79 -4.58 -5.67 -11.11
N VAL A 80 -4.63 -5.09 -9.92
CA VAL A 80 -4.39 -5.77 -8.64
C VAL A 80 -5.72 -5.98 -7.92
N GLU A 81 -5.94 -7.18 -7.41
CA GLU A 81 -7.12 -7.53 -6.62
C GLU A 81 -6.67 -8.21 -5.32
N VAL A 82 -6.70 -7.47 -4.21
CA VAL A 82 -6.29 -7.97 -2.89
C VAL A 82 -7.36 -8.91 -2.36
N SER A 83 -6.99 -10.17 -2.13
CA SER A 83 -7.91 -11.21 -1.69
C SER A 83 -7.95 -11.37 -0.17
N SER A 84 -6.82 -11.12 0.52
CA SER A 84 -6.79 -11.14 1.98
C SER A 84 -5.63 -10.36 2.55
N VAL A 85 -5.85 -9.80 3.74
CA VAL A 85 -4.81 -9.24 4.60
C VAL A 85 -5.03 -9.78 6.01
N ILE A 86 -4.07 -10.55 6.51
CA ILE A 86 -4.21 -11.28 7.78
C ILE A 86 -2.99 -11.00 8.65
N ARG A 87 -3.21 -10.64 9.91
CA ARG A 87 -2.13 -10.46 10.88
C ARG A 87 -1.34 -11.77 11.04
N ALA A 88 -0.02 -11.69 10.85
CA ALA A 88 0.91 -12.80 10.94
C ALA A 88 1.75 -12.77 12.22
N SER A 89 2.05 -11.57 12.76
CA SER A 89 2.67 -11.35 14.07
C SER A 89 2.16 -10.05 14.72
N ALA A 90 2.76 -9.65 15.84
CA ALA A 90 2.49 -8.35 16.48
C ALA A 90 2.70 -7.16 15.53
N ASP A 91 3.62 -7.30 14.57
CA ASP A 91 4.09 -6.23 13.69
C ASP A 91 4.10 -6.61 12.20
N SER A 92 3.59 -7.79 11.81
CA SER A 92 3.55 -8.21 10.42
C SER A 92 2.20 -8.76 9.97
N PHE A 93 1.95 -8.63 8.67
CA PHE A 93 0.73 -9.04 8.01
C PHE A 93 1.08 -9.80 6.74
N ARG A 94 0.37 -10.90 6.49
CA ARG A 94 0.38 -11.58 5.20
C ARG A 94 -0.67 -10.96 4.31
N VAL A 95 -0.27 -10.55 3.11
CA VAL A 95 -1.17 -10.06 2.06
C VAL A 95 -1.16 -11.04 0.91
N ALA A 96 -2.34 -11.41 0.41
CA ALA A 96 -2.49 -12.19 -0.80
C ALA A 96 -3.30 -11.40 -1.82
N TRP A 97 -2.90 -11.45 -3.09
CA TRP A 97 -3.59 -10.76 -4.17
C TRP A 97 -3.44 -11.51 -5.50
N THR A 98 -4.28 -11.13 -6.46
CA THR A 98 -4.18 -11.58 -7.84
C THR A 98 -3.78 -10.40 -8.72
N GLU A 99 -2.88 -10.62 -9.66
CA GLU A 99 -2.53 -9.67 -10.71
C GLU A 99 -3.09 -10.16 -12.04
N LYS A 100 -3.88 -9.31 -12.69
CA LYS A 100 -4.37 -9.52 -14.05
C LYS A 100 -3.59 -8.62 -14.98
N ARG A 101 -2.81 -9.21 -15.88
CA ARG A 101 -2.02 -8.48 -16.87
C ARG A 101 -2.81 -8.37 -18.16
N TYR A 102 -2.87 -7.17 -18.71
CA TYR A 102 -3.52 -6.86 -19.98
C TYR A 102 -2.53 -6.30 -20.98
N GLU A 103 -2.62 -6.74 -22.23
CA GLU A 103 -1.84 -6.26 -23.36
C GLU A 103 -2.80 -5.96 -24.51
N ASN A 104 -2.69 -4.77 -25.12
CA ASN A 104 -3.62 -4.30 -26.16
C ASN A 104 -5.11 -4.41 -25.77
N GLY A 105 -5.41 -4.21 -24.47
CA GLY A 105 -6.77 -4.28 -23.93
C GLY A 105 -7.33 -5.70 -23.71
N GLN A 106 -6.53 -6.75 -23.98
CA GLN A 106 -6.91 -8.15 -23.78
C GLN A 106 -6.19 -8.74 -22.56
N LEU A 107 -6.85 -9.65 -21.85
CA LEU A 107 -6.23 -10.35 -20.72
C LEU A 107 -5.12 -11.27 -21.23
N ALA A 108 -3.88 -10.97 -20.84
CA ALA A 108 -2.68 -11.68 -21.23
C ALA A 108 -2.21 -12.70 -20.15
N GLY A 109 -2.61 -12.51 -18.90
CA GLY A 109 -2.24 -13.43 -17.82
C GLY A 109 -2.90 -13.14 -16.49
N THR A 110 -2.91 -14.13 -15.61
CA THR A 110 -3.37 -14.01 -14.23
C THR A 110 -2.38 -14.72 -13.31
N GLU A 111 -1.88 -13.99 -12.32
CA GLU A 111 -0.86 -14.47 -11.38
C GLU A 111 -1.36 -14.27 -9.94
N ARG A 112 -1.02 -15.21 -9.05
CA ARG A 112 -1.34 -15.11 -7.63
C ARG A 112 -0.07 -14.84 -6.85
N TRP A 113 -0.15 -13.88 -5.95
CA TRP A 113 1.00 -13.39 -5.19
C TRP A 113 0.70 -13.41 -3.70
N THR A 114 1.76 -13.54 -2.91
CA THR A 114 1.72 -13.35 -1.46
C THR A 114 2.92 -12.53 -1.02
N ALA A 115 2.75 -11.75 0.04
CA ALA A 115 3.82 -11.01 0.71
C ALA A 115 3.63 -11.04 2.22
N ILE A 116 4.72 -10.84 2.95
CA ILE A 116 4.70 -10.50 4.37
C ILE A 116 5.20 -9.06 4.48
N LEU A 117 4.37 -8.19 5.05
CA LEU A 117 4.68 -6.78 5.27
C LEU A 117 4.83 -6.53 6.76
N THR A 118 5.93 -5.91 7.16
CA THR A 118 6.15 -5.45 8.54
C THR A 118 5.76 -3.99 8.65
N ILE A 119 5.07 -3.63 9.72
CA ILE A 119 4.59 -2.27 9.99
C ILE A 119 5.27 -1.69 11.22
N VAL A 120 5.29 -0.36 11.28
CA VAL A 120 5.54 0.39 12.51
C VAL A 120 4.41 1.41 12.68
N ILE A 121 3.89 1.56 13.90
CA ILE A 121 2.90 2.59 14.20
C ILE A 121 3.67 3.84 14.63
N GLN A 122 3.60 4.90 13.82
CA GLN A 122 4.13 6.19 14.21
C GLN A 122 2.98 7.00 14.84
N PRO A 123 3.04 7.29 16.16
CA PRO A 123 2.04 8.16 16.76
C PRO A 123 2.12 9.55 16.11
N PRO A 124 0.97 10.21 15.85
CA PRO A 124 0.95 11.53 15.25
C PRO A 124 1.79 12.49 16.10
N ARG A 125 2.68 13.23 15.44
CA ARG A 125 3.57 14.17 16.12
C ARG A 125 2.87 15.45 16.55
N ASP A 126 1.72 15.80 15.96
CA ASP A 126 0.85 16.91 16.35
C ASP A 126 -0.60 16.66 15.88
N ALA A 127 -1.60 17.22 16.59
CA ALA A 127 -3.03 17.01 16.34
C ALA A 127 -3.62 17.83 15.16
N ASP A 128 -2.81 18.56 14.41
CA ASP A 128 -3.25 19.56 13.42
C ASP A 128 -2.94 19.20 11.95
N ARG A 129 -2.99 17.92 11.57
CA ARG A 129 -3.02 17.54 10.15
C ARG A 129 -3.90 16.34 9.85
#